data_AF-A0A2P6RCP8-F1
#
_entry.id   AF-A0A2P6RCP8-F1
#
_cell.length_a   1.000
_cell.length_b   1.000
_cell.length_c   1.000
_cell.angle_alpha   90.00
_cell.angle_beta   90.00
_cell.angle_gamma   90.00
#
_symmetry.space_group_name_H-M   'P 1'
#
loop_
_entity.id
_entity.type
_entity.pdbx_description
1 polymer ?
#
loop_
_entity_poly.entity_id
_entity_poly.type
_entity_poly.pdbx_seq_one_letter_code
_entity_poly.pdbx_strand_id
1 'polypeptide(L)'
;MIIPVRSLDKFRAQISLPKPHRMSDFIRKSPKLFELYRDRRGVLWCGMTEQAEELVEEEDRLLEQHQDKAAEYVTRFLMMSLDKRLRVDKIAHYRRDFALPNDFRTTWVHKYPQHFRLVRDNEDIEYLELVTWNPAWAITELEKKKMGVTDASAHTPGLLSLSFPLKFPPNYKKRVYKYRGALDHFQKRSYLSPYADARGLKAGSKEFDKRAVAIMHELLSFTVEKRLVTDHLTHFRQELVMPQKLMRLFLKHFGIFYVSERGKRFSVFLTEAYEGSELIEKCPLVIWKEKVQSLIGYRGKKKIETFTDMSDMEDSGLYRSNSESENDSEEESIHLEDNSHTDNSEMEIDEVFSAYEDSKTS
;
A
#
# COMPACT_ATOMS: atom_id res chain seq x y z
N MET A 1 12.94 26.38 13.33
CA MET A 1 13.01 27.20 12.06
C MET A 1 11.64 27.86 11.79
N ILE A 2 11.58 29.12 11.36
CA ILE A 2 10.30 29.83 11.09
C ILE A 2 10.20 30.25 9.60
N ILE A 3 9.05 30.01 8.96
CA ILE A 3 8.82 30.31 7.54
C ILE A 3 7.49 31.05 7.30
N PRO A 4 7.36 31.88 6.24
CA PRO A 4 6.08 32.51 5.92
C PRO A 4 5.04 31.46 5.51
N VAL A 5 3.81 31.55 6.01
CA VAL A 5 2.74 30.59 5.68
C VAL A 5 2.45 30.54 4.18
N ARG A 6 2.60 31.66 3.46
CA ARG A 6 2.45 31.71 1.99
C ARG A 6 3.47 30.81 1.26
N SER A 7 4.65 30.62 1.83
CA SER A 7 5.69 29.77 1.26
C SER A 7 5.37 28.28 1.38
N LEU A 8 4.44 27.91 2.26
CA LEU A 8 3.99 26.53 2.44
C LEU A 8 3.02 26.09 1.33
N ASP A 9 2.41 27.01 0.59
CA ASP A 9 1.48 26.67 -0.49
C ASP A 9 2.13 25.85 -1.62
N LYS A 10 3.46 25.93 -1.79
CA LYS A 10 4.20 25.08 -2.73
C LYS A 10 4.20 23.59 -2.36
N PHE A 11 3.96 23.26 -1.10
CA PHE A 11 3.93 21.88 -0.58
C PHE A 11 2.51 21.31 -0.49
N ARG A 12 1.51 22.05 -0.97
CA ARG A 12 0.09 21.69 -0.84
C ARG A 12 -0.26 20.30 -1.39
N ALA A 13 0.37 19.91 -2.50
CA ALA A 13 0.21 18.57 -3.08
C ALA A 13 0.80 17.47 -2.18
N GLN A 14 1.93 17.73 -1.52
CA GLN A 14 2.63 16.75 -0.68
C GLN A 14 1.91 16.46 0.64
N ILE A 15 1.17 17.45 1.16
CA ILE A 15 0.34 17.31 2.36
C ILE A 15 -1.13 16.96 2.05
N SER A 16 -1.45 16.68 0.78
CA SER A 16 -2.80 16.32 0.32
C SER A 16 -3.89 17.29 0.78
N LEU A 17 -3.64 18.60 0.68
CA LEU A 17 -4.60 19.65 1.06
C LEU A 17 -5.32 20.21 -0.18
N PRO A 18 -6.48 19.67 -0.60
CA PRO A 18 -7.16 20.12 -1.81
C PRO A 18 -7.68 21.55 -1.65
N LYS A 19 -7.79 22.30 -2.75
CA LYS A 19 -8.52 23.57 -2.77
C LYS A 19 -10.01 23.29 -2.53
N PRO A 20 -10.74 24.10 -1.73
CA PRO A 20 -10.42 25.47 -1.29
C PRO A 20 -9.80 25.61 0.12
N HIS A 21 -9.39 24.54 0.81
CA HIS A 21 -8.96 24.62 2.22
C HIS A 21 -7.69 25.47 2.44
N ARG A 22 -7.68 26.43 3.37
CA ARG A 22 -6.49 27.30 3.54
C ARG A 22 -5.38 26.61 4.32
N MET A 23 -4.12 26.90 3.96
CA MET A 23 -2.94 26.40 4.68
C MET A 23 -2.93 26.90 6.14
N SER A 24 -3.34 28.16 6.36
CA SER A 24 -3.50 28.72 7.71
C SER A 24 -4.43 27.90 8.58
N ASP A 25 -5.52 27.38 8.00
CA ASP A 25 -6.51 26.60 8.74
C ASP A 25 -5.91 25.24 9.09
N PHE A 26 -5.22 24.59 8.15
CA PHE A 26 -4.50 23.34 8.42
C PHE A 26 -3.51 23.47 9.60
N ILE A 27 -2.74 24.55 9.64
CA ILE A 27 -1.76 24.79 10.71
C ILE A 27 -2.47 25.01 12.05
N ARG A 28 -3.52 25.85 12.10
CA ARG A 28 -4.31 26.12 13.32
C ARG A 28 -4.92 24.86 13.92
N LYS A 29 -5.18 23.85 13.10
CA LYS A 29 -5.78 22.58 13.48
C LYS A 29 -4.80 21.61 14.13
N SER A 30 -3.50 21.92 14.11
CA SER A 30 -2.44 21.09 14.69
C SER A 30 -1.55 21.93 15.63
N PRO A 31 -2.13 22.54 16.68
CA PRO A 31 -1.41 23.49 17.54
C PRO A 31 -0.29 22.84 18.37
N LYS A 32 -0.32 21.50 18.54
CA LYS A 32 0.76 20.77 19.21
C LYS A 32 2.00 20.61 18.34
N LEU A 33 1.87 20.75 17.02
CA LEU A 33 2.96 20.58 16.07
C LEU A 33 3.48 21.91 15.52
N PHE A 34 2.63 22.92 15.47
CA PHE A 34 2.96 24.19 14.83
C PHE A 34 2.57 25.39 15.67
N GLU A 35 3.43 26.40 15.61
CA GLU A 35 3.22 27.72 16.20
C GLU A 35 3.02 28.77 15.11
N LEU A 36 2.04 29.65 15.30
CA LEU A 36 1.75 30.74 14.37
C LEU A 36 2.15 32.08 14.97
N TYR A 37 2.94 32.84 14.20
CA TYR A 37 3.38 34.18 14.59
C TYR A 37 2.89 35.20 13.56
N ARG A 38 2.61 36.42 14.02
CA ARG A 38 2.29 37.54 13.14
C ARG A 38 3.32 38.63 13.31
N ASP A 39 3.92 39.06 12.22
CA ASP A 39 4.88 40.17 12.28
C ASP A 39 4.17 41.53 12.36
N ARG A 40 4.95 42.60 12.58
CA ARG A 40 4.45 43.98 12.63
C ARG A 40 3.80 44.45 11.32
N ARG A 41 4.08 43.78 10.20
CA ARG A 41 3.53 44.06 8.86
C ARG A 41 2.26 43.23 8.59
N GLY A 42 1.84 42.41 9.56
CA GLY A 42 0.65 41.58 9.48
C GLY A 42 0.83 40.25 8.73
N VAL A 43 2.06 39.88 8.33
CA VAL A 43 2.36 38.60 7.66
C VAL A 43 2.31 37.46 8.67
N LEU A 44 1.71 36.34 8.25
CA LEU A 44 1.60 35.14 9.07
C LEU A 44 2.79 34.20 8.81
N TRP A 45 3.45 33.81 9.88
CA TRP A 45 4.61 32.93 9.94
C TRP A 45 4.26 31.65 10.69
N CYS A 46 4.90 30.55 10.33
CA CYS A 46 4.73 29.23 10.94
C CYS A 46 6.09 28.72 11.41
N GLY A 47 6.18 28.31 12.67
CA GLY A 47 7.28 27.54 13.22
C GLY A 47 6.80 26.17 13.70
N MET A 48 7.74 25.28 13.99
CA MET A 48 7.46 24.03 14.69
C MET A 48 7.52 24.30 16.21
N THR A 49 6.74 23.55 16.98
CA THR A 49 6.94 23.47 18.45
C THR A 49 8.23 22.69 18.74
N GLU A 50 8.81 22.85 19.94
CA GLU A 50 9.96 22.06 20.39
C GLU A 50 9.68 20.55 20.25
N GLN A 51 8.49 20.10 20.65
CA GLN A 51 8.05 18.71 20.50
C GLN A 51 8.01 18.25 19.03
N ALA A 52 7.66 19.12 18.08
CA ALA A 52 7.67 18.78 16.67
C ALA A 52 9.08 18.75 16.08
N GLU A 53 9.97 19.64 16.53
CA GLU A 53 11.39 19.60 16.13
C GLU A 53 12.05 18.30 16.61
N GLU A 54 11.81 17.88 17.87
CA GLU A 54 12.27 16.59 18.40
C GLU A 54 11.77 15.40 17.57
N LEU A 55 10.51 15.45 17.10
CA LEU A 55 9.92 14.39 16.27
C LEU A 55 10.59 14.31 14.89
N VAL A 56 10.95 15.44 14.29
CA VAL A 56 11.67 15.45 13.01
C VAL A 56 13.06 14.83 13.18
N GLU A 57 13.79 15.21 14.23
CA GLU A 57 15.10 14.61 14.51
C GLU A 57 14.99 13.11 14.84
N GLU A 58 13.91 12.70 15.53
CA GLU A 58 13.62 11.29 15.79
C GLU A 58 13.36 10.53 14.47
N GLU A 59 12.60 11.10 13.53
CA GLU A 59 12.37 10.49 12.21
C GLU A 59 13.69 10.27 11.48
N ASP A 60 14.56 11.28 11.40
CA ASP A 60 15.84 11.20 10.70
C ASP A 60 16.74 10.12 11.29
N ARG A 61 16.82 10.03 12.63
CA ARG A 61 17.57 8.96 13.31
C ARG A 61 17.01 7.58 13.01
N LEU A 62 15.69 7.42 13.04
CA LEU A 62 15.04 6.14 12.75
C LEU A 62 15.21 5.72 11.29
N LEU A 63 15.15 6.68 10.36
CA LEU A 63 15.41 6.44 8.95
C LEU A 63 16.86 6.00 8.73
N GLU A 64 17.85 6.68 9.35
CA GLU A 64 19.27 6.31 9.28
C GLU A 64 19.50 4.88 9.78
N GLN A 65 18.91 4.52 10.93
CA GLN A 65 18.98 3.15 11.47
C GLN A 65 18.31 2.10 10.58
N HIS A 66 17.31 2.48 9.78
CA HIS A 66 16.57 1.58 8.91
C HIS A 66 17.19 1.42 7.51
N GLN A 67 18.21 2.21 7.13
CA GLN A 67 18.63 2.29 5.74
C GLN A 67 19.16 0.98 5.17
N ASP A 68 19.89 0.17 5.95
CA ASP A 68 20.38 -1.13 5.50
C ASP A 68 19.21 -2.08 5.19
N LYS A 69 18.16 -2.04 6.00
CA LYS A 69 16.96 -2.85 5.77
C LYS A 69 16.17 -2.35 4.56
N ALA A 70 16.09 -1.03 4.37
CA ALA A 70 15.51 -0.46 3.17
C ALA A 70 16.30 -0.84 1.90
N ALA A 71 17.63 -0.89 1.99
CA ALA A 71 18.50 -1.34 0.90
C ALA A 71 18.28 -2.83 0.58
N GLU A 72 18.14 -3.69 1.59
CA GLU A 72 17.74 -5.09 1.41
C GLU A 72 16.40 -5.18 0.67
N TYR A 73 15.37 -4.47 1.12
CA TYR A 73 14.03 -4.52 0.51
C TYR A 73 14.02 -4.00 -0.92
N VAL A 74 14.71 -2.90 -1.21
CA VAL A 74 14.84 -2.40 -2.58
C VAL A 74 15.58 -3.41 -3.45
N THR A 75 16.65 -4.02 -2.95
CA THR A 75 17.40 -5.05 -3.70
C THR A 75 16.52 -6.27 -4.00
N ARG A 76 15.79 -6.77 -2.99
CA ARG A 76 14.84 -7.88 -3.16
C ARG A 76 13.72 -7.52 -4.13
N PHE A 77 13.27 -6.28 -4.11
CA PHE A 77 12.28 -5.81 -5.06
C PHE A 77 12.80 -5.82 -6.51
N LEU A 78 14.04 -5.39 -6.72
CA LEU A 78 14.73 -5.54 -8.01
C LEU A 78 14.89 -7.02 -8.39
N MET A 79 15.25 -7.88 -7.46
CA MET A 79 15.39 -9.33 -7.68
C MET A 79 14.09 -9.99 -8.16
N MET A 80 12.93 -9.52 -7.70
CA MET A 80 11.61 -10.00 -8.17
C MET A 80 11.24 -9.51 -9.58
N SER A 81 11.84 -8.41 -10.06
CA SER A 81 11.56 -7.87 -11.39
C SER A 81 12.18 -8.72 -12.51
N LEU A 82 11.52 -8.80 -13.67
CA LEU A 82 11.99 -9.59 -14.81
C LEU A 82 13.40 -9.20 -15.28
N ASP A 83 13.61 -7.90 -15.51
CA ASP A 83 14.86 -7.38 -16.05
C ASP A 83 15.83 -6.94 -14.95
N LYS A 84 15.52 -7.28 -13.68
CA LYS A 84 16.33 -6.91 -12.50
C LYS A 84 16.59 -5.41 -12.39
N ARG A 85 15.68 -4.60 -12.94
CA ARG A 85 15.72 -3.15 -12.93
C ARG A 85 14.31 -2.57 -12.81
N LEU A 86 14.20 -1.44 -12.12
CA LEU A 86 12.94 -0.73 -11.92
C LEU A 86 13.17 0.79 -12.07
N ARG A 87 12.20 1.50 -12.64
CA ARG A 87 12.26 2.97 -12.74
C ARG A 87 12.35 3.61 -11.37
N VAL A 88 13.28 4.55 -11.21
CA VAL A 88 13.49 5.27 -9.94
C VAL A 88 12.22 6.01 -9.52
N ASP A 89 11.49 6.60 -10.49
CA ASP A 89 10.22 7.25 -10.25
C ASP A 89 9.19 6.35 -9.56
N LYS A 90 9.07 5.11 -10.06
CA LYS A 90 8.10 4.16 -9.53
C LYS A 90 8.46 3.78 -8.09
N ILE A 91 9.74 3.53 -7.79
CA ILE A 91 10.19 3.24 -6.42
C ILE A 91 9.96 4.45 -5.50
N ALA A 92 10.23 5.67 -5.98
CA ALA A 92 10.05 6.89 -5.20
C ALA A 92 8.58 7.14 -4.78
N HIS A 93 7.59 6.62 -5.52
CA HIS A 93 6.20 6.68 -5.09
C HIS A 93 5.92 5.89 -3.80
N TYR A 94 6.76 4.89 -3.49
CA TYR A 94 6.69 4.07 -2.28
C TYR A 94 7.67 4.50 -1.20
N ARG A 95 8.28 5.67 -1.35
CA ARG A 95 9.30 6.16 -0.43
C ARG A 95 8.85 6.09 1.03
N ARG A 96 7.61 6.49 1.33
CA ARG A 96 7.06 6.43 2.69
C ARG A 96 6.72 5.00 3.13
N ASP A 97 6.28 4.15 2.21
CA ASP A 97 5.87 2.77 2.51
C ASP A 97 7.08 1.87 2.78
N PHE A 98 8.22 2.11 2.11
CA PHE A 98 9.51 1.43 2.33
C PHE A 98 10.44 2.15 3.31
N ALA A 99 10.00 3.24 3.94
CA ALA A 99 10.86 4.05 4.82
C ALA A 99 12.17 4.53 4.16
N LEU A 100 12.09 4.96 2.91
CA LEU A 100 13.20 5.56 2.18
C LEU A 100 13.34 7.06 2.53
N PRO A 101 14.56 7.59 2.61
CA PRO A 101 14.80 8.98 2.99
C PRO A 101 14.35 9.96 1.89
N ASN A 102 14.17 11.24 2.26
CA ASN A 102 13.67 12.28 1.34
C ASN A 102 14.60 12.51 0.14
N ASP A 103 15.90 12.33 0.32
CA ASP A 103 16.95 12.45 -0.70
C ASP A 103 17.18 11.12 -1.47
N PHE A 104 16.19 10.21 -1.44
CA PHE A 104 16.23 8.91 -2.10
C PHE A 104 16.80 8.99 -3.52
N ARG A 105 16.25 9.90 -4.33
CA ARG A 105 16.57 10.05 -5.76
C ARG A 105 17.99 10.56 -6.03
N THR A 106 18.57 11.32 -5.09
CA THR A 106 19.81 12.06 -5.33
C THR A 106 21.00 11.41 -4.65
N THR A 107 20.86 11.03 -3.37
CA THR A 107 21.98 10.58 -2.55
C THR A 107 21.89 9.08 -2.29
N TRP A 108 20.72 8.62 -1.83
CA TRP A 108 20.57 7.27 -1.29
C TRP A 108 20.76 6.18 -2.35
N VAL A 109 20.31 6.42 -3.60
CA VAL A 109 20.50 5.50 -4.74
C VAL A 109 21.97 5.17 -5.02
N HIS A 110 22.91 5.98 -4.54
CA HIS A 110 24.35 5.77 -4.70
C HIS A 110 25.04 5.18 -3.46
N LYS A 111 24.34 5.05 -2.32
CA LYS A 111 24.93 4.62 -1.04
C LYS A 111 25.26 3.12 -0.99
N TYR A 112 24.61 2.31 -1.84
CA TYR A 112 24.73 0.84 -1.84
C TYR A 112 25.18 0.26 -3.20
N PRO A 113 26.34 0.69 -3.74
CA PRO A 113 26.79 0.31 -5.08
C PRO A 113 27.05 -1.21 -5.24
N GLN A 114 27.27 -1.91 -4.14
CA GLN A 114 27.43 -3.37 -4.11
C GLN A 114 26.13 -4.13 -4.44
N HIS A 115 24.97 -3.51 -4.19
CA HIS A 115 23.67 -4.14 -4.37
C HIS A 115 22.99 -3.69 -5.65
N PHE A 116 22.99 -2.39 -5.93
CA PHE A 116 22.35 -1.81 -7.10
C PHE A 116 23.06 -0.54 -7.56
N ARG A 117 22.78 -0.14 -8.80
CA ARG A 117 23.33 1.07 -9.41
C ARG A 117 22.27 1.84 -10.19
N LEU A 118 22.47 3.15 -10.30
CA LEU A 118 21.67 4.01 -11.15
C LEU A 118 22.14 3.89 -12.60
N VAL A 119 21.22 3.60 -13.51
CA VAL A 119 21.45 3.55 -14.96
C VAL A 119 20.41 4.41 -15.68
N ARG A 120 20.77 4.92 -16.85
CA ARG A 120 19.87 5.67 -17.72
C ARG A 120 19.71 4.94 -19.04
N ASP A 121 18.50 4.96 -19.58
CA ASP A 121 18.26 4.44 -20.92
C ASP A 121 18.48 5.51 -22.00
N ASN A 122 18.17 5.16 -23.25
CA ASN A 122 18.33 6.05 -24.39
C ASN A 122 17.37 7.26 -24.36
N GLU A 123 16.32 7.20 -23.54
CA GLU A 123 15.31 8.25 -23.37
C GLU A 123 15.60 9.12 -22.12
N ASP A 124 16.80 8.99 -21.52
CA ASP A 124 17.23 9.65 -20.28
C ASP A 124 16.35 9.30 -19.06
N ILE A 125 15.64 8.17 -19.11
CA ILE A 125 14.84 7.67 -18.00
C ILE A 125 15.76 6.93 -17.02
N GLU A 126 15.64 7.29 -15.73
CA GLU A 126 16.44 6.70 -14.66
C GLU A 126 15.87 5.38 -14.13
N TYR A 127 16.71 4.36 -14.11
CA TYR A 127 16.44 3.03 -13.56
C TYR A 127 17.43 2.70 -12.46
N LEU A 128 16.94 2.03 -11.43
CA LEU A 128 17.78 1.32 -10.47
C LEU A 128 17.94 -0.12 -10.96
N GLU A 129 19.17 -0.57 -11.15
CA GLU A 129 19.51 -1.90 -11.68
C GLU A 129 20.28 -2.70 -10.64
N LEU A 130 19.93 -3.98 -10.50
CA LEU A 130 20.62 -4.92 -9.62
C LEU A 130 22.06 -5.15 -10.09
N VAL A 131 23.02 -5.03 -9.17
CA VAL A 131 24.45 -5.29 -9.44
C VAL A 131 24.81 -6.72 -9.06
N THR A 132 24.47 -7.13 -7.83
CA THR A 132 24.85 -8.44 -7.29
C THR A 132 23.62 -9.19 -6.84
N TRP A 133 23.45 -10.42 -7.32
CA TRP A 133 22.43 -11.33 -6.82
C TRP A 133 22.89 -11.96 -5.51
N ASN A 134 22.15 -11.73 -4.41
CA ASN A 134 22.41 -12.36 -3.12
C ASN A 134 21.42 -13.51 -2.87
N PRO A 135 21.84 -14.80 -2.93
CA PRO A 135 20.95 -15.94 -2.70
C PRO A 135 20.27 -15.94 -1.32
N ALA A 136 20.94 -15.40 -0.29
CA ALA A 136 20.37 -15.31 1.06
C ALA A 136 19.14 -14.38 1.13
N TRP A 137 19.04 -13.45 0.18
CA TRP A 137 17.89 -12.53 0.07
C TRP A 137 16.79 -13.06 -0.86
N ALA A 138 17.05 -14.13 -1.59
CA ALA A 138 16.11 -14.75 -2.52
C ALA A 138 15.16 -15.74 -1.83
N ILE A 139 14.85 -15.51 -0.55
CA ILE A 139 13.96 -16.33 0.27
C ILE A 139 12.79 -15.45 0.70
N THR A 140 11.57 -15.85 0.40
CA THR A 140 10.38 -15.06 0.75
C THR A 140 10.17 -14.96 2.25
N GLU A 141 9.50 -13.92 2.72
CA GLU A 141 9.11 -13.79 4.13
C GLU A 141 8.19 -14.94 4.57
N LEU A 142 7.37 -15.45 3.66
CA LEU A 142 6.56 -16.65 3.89
C LEU A 142 7.42 -17.91 4.09
N GLU A 143 8.47 -18.09 3.27
CA GLU A 143 9.43 -19.19 3.43
C GLU A 143 10.16 -19.09 4.77
N LYS A 144 10.68 -17.91 5.12
CA LYS A 144 11.39 -17.68 6.40
C LYS A 144 10.51 -18.07 7.59
N LYS A 145 9.24 -17.63 7.61
CA LYS A 145 8.29 -17.96 8.69
C LYS A 145 8.01 -19.45 8.80
N LYS A 146 7.98 -20.19 7.69
CA LYS A 146 7.58 -21.60 7.67
C LYS A 146 8.72 -22.58 7.85
N MET A 147 9.86 -22.28 7.23
CA MET A 147 11.02 -23.17 7.27
C MET A 147 11.94 -22.82 8.45
N GLY A 148 11.81 -21.64 9.06
CA GLY A 148 12.66 -21.19 10.16
C GLY A 148 14.14 -21.00 9.76
N VAL A 149 14.42 -20.97 8.45
CA VAL A 149 15.76 -20.86 7.90
C VAL A 149 16.07 -19.40 7.62
N THR A 150 17.02 -18.84 8.37
CA THR A 150 17.58 -17.49 8.13
C THR A 150 18.87 -17.53 7.32
N ASP A 151 19.60 -18.65 7.36
CA ASP A 151 20.85 -18.85 6.61
C ASP A 151 20.69 -19.97 5.60
N ALA A 152 20.56 -19.61 4.33
CA ALA A 152 20.62 -20.57 3.25
C ALA A 152 21.55 -20.06 2.15
N SER A 153 22.85 -20.21 2.39
CA SER A 153 23.90 -19.97 1.41
C SER A 153 23.76 -20.83 0.13
N ALA A 154 22.84 -21.81 0.12
CA ALA A 154 22.53 -22.67 -1.01
C ALA A 154 21.04 -22.67 -1.44
N HIS A 155 20.21 -21.73 -0.95
CA HIS A 155 18.82 -21.68 -1.40
C HIS A 155 18.74 -21.26 -2.86
N THR A 156 18.15 -22.12 -3.69
CA THR A 156 17.86 -21.83 -5.09
C THR A 156 16.37 -21.57 -5.24
N PRO A 157 15.96 -20.34 -5.61
CA PRO A 157 14.56 -20.04 -5.88
C PRO A 157 14.02 -20.95 -6.98
N GLY A 158 12.88 -21.58 -6.72
CA GLY A 158 12.30 -22.54 -7.65
C GLY A 158 10.81 -22.72 -7.43
N LEU A 159 10.34 -23.96 -7.61
CA LEU A 159 8.94 -24.31 -7.41
C LEU A 159 8.65 -24.45 -5.91
N LEU A 160 7.70 -23.67 -5.40
CA LEU A 160 7.26 -23.67 -4.01
C LEU A 160 5.87 -24.29 -3.90
N SER A 161 5.57 -24.90 -2.76
CA SER A 161 4.24 -25.43 -2.43
C SER A 161 3.79 -24.99 -1.04
N LEU A 162 3.98 -23.71 -0.74
CA LEU A 162 3.62 -23.14 0.56
C LEU A 162 2.16 -22.67 0.58
N SER A 163 1.48 -22.97 1.69
CA SER A 163 0.21 -22.33 2.03
C SER A 163 0.40 -20.92 2.61
N PHE A 164 -0.53 -20.03 2.34
CA PHE A 164 -0.60 -18.70 2.95
C PHE A 164 -1.41 -18.76 4.25
N PRO A 165 -0.98 -18.07 5.32
CA PRO A 165 -1.80 -17.87 6.50
C PRO A 165 -3.11 -17.18 6.11
N LEU A 166 -4.22 -17.70 6.64
CA LEU A 166 -5.56 -17.21 6.36
C LEU A 166 -6.17 -16.65 7.63
N LYS A 167 -6.62 -15.40 7.59
CA LYS A 167 -7.49 -14.80 8.60
C LYS A 167 -8.77 -14.35 7.93
N PHE A 168 -9.91 -14.79 8.48
CA PHE A 168 -11.22 -14.43 7.97
C PHE A 168 -11.97 -13.63 9.03
N PRO A 169 -12.74 -12.60 8.65
CA PRO A 169 -13.63 -11.92 9.58
C PRO A 169 -14.68 -12.88 10.16
N PRO A 170 -15.14 -12.69 11.41
CA PRO A 170 -16.03 -13.63 12.10
C PRO A 170 -17.32 -13.99 11.35
N ASN A 171 -17.85 -13.04 10.59
CA ASN A 171 -19.06 -13.12 9.76
C ASN A 171 -18.88 -13.93 8.46
N TYR A 172 -17.66 -14.32 8.09
CA TYR A 172 -17.39 -15.01 6.81
C TYR A 172 -17.44 -16.54 6.89
N LYS A 173 -17.72 -17.12 8.05
CA LYS A 173 -17.70 -18.58 8.28
C LYS A 173 -18.51 -19.38 7.25
N LYS A 174 -19.71 -18.92 6.88
CA LYS A 174 -20.59 -19.60 5.90
C LYS A 174 -19.98 -19.64 4.50
N ARG A 175 -19.35 -18.54 4.06
CA ARG A 175 -18.70 -18.44 2.74
C ARG A 175 -17.40 -19.25 2.70
N VAL A 176 -16.60 -19.18 3.75
CA VAL A 176 -15.39 -20.02 3.88
C VAL A 176 -15.75 -21.49 3.79
N TYR A 177 -16.87 -21.91 4.38
CA TYR A 177 -17.37 -23.28 4.27
C TYR A 177 -17.77 -23.63 2.82
N LYS A 178 -18.54 -22.77 2.14
CA LYS A 178 -18.96 -22.95 0.73
C LYS A 178 -17.75 -23.16 -0.20
N TYR A 179 -16.68 -22.39 0.00
CA TYR A 179 -15.51 -22.40 -0.88
C TYR A 179 -14.31 -23.19 -0.32
N ARG A 180 -14.52 -24.03 0.69
CA ARG A 180 -13.44 -24.75 1.39
C ARG A 180 -12.60 -25.62 0.45
N GLY A 181 -13.24 -26.31 -0.51
CA GLY A 181 -12.55 -27.16 -1.48
C GLY A 181 -11.63 -26.35 -2.40
N ALA A 182 -12.15 -25.28 -3.02
CA ALA A 182 -11.36 -24.40 -3.87
C ALA A 182 -10.19 -23.74 -3.12
N LEU A 183 -10.42 -23.36 -1.86
CA LEU A 183 -9.40 -22.80 -0.98
C LEU A 183 -8.30 -23.83 -0.67
N ASP A 184 -8.64 -25.08 -0.33
CA ASP A 184 -7.67 -26.15 -0.06
C ASP A 184 -6.83 -26.47 -1.31
N HIS A 185 -7.46 -26.56 -2.48
CA HIS A 185 -6.75 -26.72 -3.76
C HIS A 185 -5.80 -25.55 -4.04
N PHE A 186 -6.22 -24.31 -3.77
CA PHE A 186 -5.36 -23.14 -3.90
C PHE A 186 -4.16 -23.24 -2.93
N GLN A 187 -4.40 -23.58 -1.67
CA GLN A 187 -3.34 -23.67 -0.66
C GLN A 187 -2.30 -24.74 -0.97
N LYS A 188 -2.71 -25.91 -1.50
CA LYS A 188 -1.81 -27.02 -1.88
C LYS A 188 -1.09 -26.85 -3.22
N ARG A 189 -1.53 -25.91 -4.07
CA ARG A 189 -0.96 -25.75 -5.41
C ARG A 189 0.51 -25.33 -5.37
N SER A 190 1.33 -25.89 -6.25
CA SER A 190 2.69 -25.41 -6.46
C SER A 190 2.71 -24.12 -7.29
N TYR A 191 3.67 -23.25 -7.04
CA TYR A 191 3.88 -22.01 -7.78
C TYR A 191 5.35 -21.63 -7.80
N LEU A 192 5.77 -20.98 -8.87
CA LEU A 192 7.13 -20.48 -8.98
C LEU A 192 7.41 -19.35 -7.97
N SER A 193 8.57 -19.40 -7.30
CA SER A 193 9.02 -18.38 -6.34
C SER A 193 9.00 -16.96 -6.95
N PRO A 194 8.68 -15.91 -6.17
CA PRO A 194 8.81 -14.52 -6.61
C PRO A 194 10.21 -14.17 -7.17
N TYR A 195 11.25 -14.83 -6.67
CA TYR A 195 12.65 -14.61 -7.07
C TYR A 195 13.11 -15.49 -8.23
N ALA A 196 12.31 -16.44 -8.69
CA ALA A 196 12.66 -17.29 -9.83
C ALA A 196 12.22 -16.65 -11.17
N ASP A 197 12.86 -17.07 -12.27
CA ASP A 197 12.60 -16.51 -13.61
C ASP A 197 11.21 -16.89 -14.14
N ALA A 198 10.38 -15.88 -14.36
CA ALA A 198 8.98 -16.02 -14.74
C ALA A 198 8.71 -15.82 -16.24
N ARG A 199 9.74 -15.69 -17.09
CA ARG A 199 9.57 -15.47 -18.55
C ARG A 199 8.76 -16.57 -19.25
N GLY A 200 8.84 -17.80 -18.76
CA GLY A 200 8.10 -18.95 -19.31
C GLY A 200 6.68 -19.12 -18.75
N LEU A 201 6.23 -18.27 -17.82
CA LEU A 201 4.98 -18.46 -17.11
C LEU A 201 3.77 -18.05 -17.96
N LYS A 202 2.85 -19.00 -18.19
CA LYS A 202 1.65 -18.75 -18.99
C LYS A 202 0.65 -17.85 -18.24
N ALA A 203 0.37 -16.68 -18.81
CA ALA A 203 -0.65 -15.75 -18.31
C ALA A 203 -2.04 -16.42 -18.22
N GLY A 204 -2.79 -16.10 -17.16
CA GLY A 204 -4.12 -16.66 -16.91
C GLY A 204 -4.11 -18.12 -16.40
N SER A 205 -2.93 -18.72 -16.22
CA SER A 205 -2.84 -20.02 -15.57
C SER A 205 -3.12 -19.93 -14.07
N LYS A 206 -3.63 -21.03 -13.54
CA LYS A 206 -3.86 -21.26 -12.11
C LYS A 206 -2.58 -21.13 -11.26
N GLU A 207 -1.39 -21.34 -11.86
CA GLU A 207 -0.08 -21.11 -11.25
C GLU A 207 0.31 -19.63 -11.25
N PHE A 208 0.07 -18.94 -12.36
CA PHE A 208 0.33 -17.51 -12.53
C PHE A 208 -0.40 -16.66 -11.49
N ASP A 209 -1.67 -16.96 -11.22
CA ASP A 209 -2.44 -16.26 -10.18
C ASP A 209 -1.85 -16.51 -8.77
N LYS A 210 -1.42 -17.75 -8.48
CA LYS A 210 -0.83 -18.08 -7.18
C LYS A 210 0.53 -17.40 -6.99
N ARG A 211 1.36 -17.32 -8.04
CA ARG A 211 2.62 -16.55 -8.01
C ARG A 211 2.35 -15.06 -7.79
N ALA A 212 1.32 -14.50 -8.42
CA ALA A 212 0.96 -13.10 -8.20
C ALA A 212 0.57 -12.83 -6.74
N VAL A 213 -0.18 -13.74 -6.10
CA VAL A 213 -0.45 -13.68 -4.65
C VAL A 213 0.84 -13.73 -3.85
N ALA A 214 1.79 -14.59 -4.22
CA ALA A 214 3.09 -14.68 -3.54
C ALA A 214 3.92 -13.40 -3.65
N ILE A 215 4.00 -12.80 -4.84
CA ILE A 215 4.66 -11.50 -5.04
C ILE A 215 4.00 -10.43 -4.19
N MET A 216 2.67 -10.38 -4.17
CA MET A 216 1.96 -9.36 -3.41
C MET A 216 2.14 -9.53 -1.90
N HIS A 217 2.14 -10.77 -1.41
CA HIS A 217 2.47 -11.09 -0.02
C HIS A 217 3.89 -10.62 0.33
N GLU A 218 4.86 -10.92 -0.53
CA GLU A 218 6.25 -10.53 -0.35
C GLU A 218 6.44 -9.00 -0.36
N LEU A 219 5.86 -8.31 -1.35
CA LEU A 219 5.96 -6.87 -1.50
C LEU A 219 5.30 -6.12 -0.33
N LEU A 220 4.12 -6.57 0.11
CA LEU A 220 3.47 -6.01 1.30
C LEU A 220 4.30 -6.26 2.55
N SER A 221 5.00 -7.40 2.63
CA SER A 221 5.87 -7.72 3.76
C SER A 221 7.08 -6.77 3.88
N PHE A 222 7.49 -6.09 2.82
CA PHE A 222 8.53 -5.06 2.90
C PHE A 222 8.03 -3.72 3.42
N THR A 223 6.73 -3.44 3.26
CA THR A 223 6.17 -2.17 3.70
C THR A 223 6.15 -2.07 5.22
N VAL A 224 6.38 -0.86 5.72
CA VAL A 224 6.45 -0.54 7.15
C VAL A 224 5.16 -0.92 7.89
N GLU A 225 4.01 -0.65 7.27
CA GLU A 225 2.69 -0.94 7.82
C GLU A 225 2.06 -2.20 7.22
N LYS A 226 2.78 -3.03 6.45
CA LYS A 226 2.19 -4.21 5.78
C LYS A 226 0.93 -3.90 4.95
N ARG A 227 0.90 -2.71 4.36
CA ARG A 227 -0.20 -2.16 3.57
C ARG A 227 0.31 -1.31 2.42
N LEU A 228 -0.49 -1.17 1.37
CA LEU A 228 -0.13 -0.39 0.20
C LEU A 228 -1.35 0.14 -0.56
N VAL A 229 -1.22 1.29 -1.21
CA VAL A 229 -2.27 1.83 -2.09
C VAL A 229 -2.25 1.07 -3.41
N THR A 230 -3.41 0.61 -3.87
CA THR A 230 -3.53 -0.26 -5.05
C THR A 230 -3.14 0.44 -6.35
N ASP A 231 -3.41 1.75 -6.46
CA ASP A 231 -3.11 2.53 -7.67
C ASP A 231 -1.64 2.42 -8.04
N HIS A 232 -0.76 2.54 -7.04
CA HIS A 232 0.67 2.48 -7.27
C HIS A 232 1.10 1.09 -7.77
N LEU A 233 0.48 0.01 -7.26
CA LEU A 233 0.83 -1.37 -7.58
C LEU A 233 0.61 -1.72 -9.05
N THR A 234 -0.41 -1.13 -9.66
CA THR A 234 -0.72 -1.35 -11.08
C THR A 234 0.44 -0.94 -11.99
N HIS A 235 1.30 -0.02 -11.55
CA HIS A 235 2.44 0.45 -12.33
C HIS A 235 3.58 -0.57 -12.45
N PHE A 236 3.66 -1.60 -11.59
CA PHE A 236 4.72 -2.62 -11.64
C PHE A 236 4.29 -3.94 -12.29
N ARG A 237 3.10 -3.94 -12.90
CA ARG A 237 2.48 -5.16 -13.42
C ARG A 237 3.35 -5.88 -14.45
N GLN A 238 4.00 -5.13 -15.34
CA GLN A 238 4.84 -5.70 -16.39
C GLN A 238 6.13 -6.24 -15.79
N GLU A 239 6.78 -5.48 -14.92
CA GLU A 239 8.06 -5.83 -14.32
C GLU A 239 7.96 -7.05 -13.40
N LEU A 240 6.83 -7.23 -12.70
CA LEU A 240 6.61 -8.35 -11.77
C LEU A 240 5.85 -9.55 -12.37
N VAL A 241 5.38 -9.43 -13.62
CA VAL A 241 4.55 -10.47 -14.29
C VAL A 241 3.27 -10.74 -13.52
N MET A 242 2.41 -9.71 -13.43
CA MET A 242 1.16 -9.77 -12.68
C MET A 242 -0.10 -9.68 -13.58
N PRO A 243 -1.27 -10.20 -13.11
CA PRO A 243 -2.54 -10.07 -13.80
C PRO A 243 -2.94 -8.60 -14.03
N GLN A 244 -3.71 -8.35 -15.10
CA GLN A 244 -4.31 -7.04 -15.40
C GLN A 244 -5.24 -6.56 -14.28
N LYS A 245 -6.13 -7.44 -13.83
CA LYS A 245 -7.17 -7.14 -12.85
C LYS A 245 -6.68 -7.45 -11.43
N LEU A 246 -5.69 -6.70 -10.95
CA LEU A 246 -5.08 -6.93 -9.62
C LEU A 246 -6.11 -6.78 -8.47
N MET A 247 -7.10 -5.89 -8.62
CA MET A 247 -8.19 -5.78 -7.64
C MET A 247 -9.01 -7.07 -7.52
N ARG A 248 -9.31 -7.74 -8.64
CA ARG A 248 -9.98 -9.04 -8.65
C ARG A 248 -9.16 -10.10 -7.91
N LEU A 249 -7.84 -10.06 -8.03
CA LEU A 249 -6.94 -10.95 -7.29
C LEU A 249 -7.09 -10.72 -5.78
N PHE A 250 -7.03 -9.47 -5.30
CA PHE A 250 -7.16 -9.18 -3.87
C PHE A 250 -8.52 -9.59 -3.31
N LEU A 251 -9.60 -9.27 -4.03
CA LEU A 251 -10.95 -9.63 -3.61
C LEU A 251 -11.18 -11.14 -3.61
N LYS A 252 -10.64 -11.88 -4.60
CA LYS A 252 -10.69 -13.35 -4.65
C LYS A 252 -9.94 -13.99 -3.47
N HIS A 253 -8.88 -13.35 -2.99
CA HIS A 253 -8.01 -13.86 -1.92
C HIS A 253 -8.15 -13.07 -0.61
N PHE A 254 -9.39 -12.73 -0.23
CA PHE A 254 -9.70 -11.91 0.94
C PHE A 254 -9.27 -12.49 2.31
N GLY A 255 -8.94 -13.79 2.38
CA GLY A 255 -8.37 -14.40 3.58
C GLY A 255 -6.89 -14.05 3.80
N ILE A 256 -6.19 -13.66 2.73
CA ILE A 256 -4.76 -13.27 2.73
C ILE A 256 -4.64 -11.74 2.67
N PHE A 257 -5.51 -11.10 1.89
CA PHE A 257 -5.51 -9.66 1.69
C PHE A 257 -6.81 -9.04 2.16
N TYR A 258 -6.73 -7.94 2.89
CA TYR A 258 -7.90 -7.12 3.18
C TYR A 258 -7.84 -5.85 2.32
N VAL A 259 -8.92 -5.53 1.61
CA VAL A 259 -9.03 -4.29 0.83
C VAL A 259 -9.90 -3.30 1.59
N SER A 260 -9.35 -2.15 1.90
CA SER A 260 -10.08 -1.03 2.50
C SER A 260 -10.21 0.09 1.50
N GLU A 261 -11.41 0.64 1.39
CA GLU A 261 -11.68 1.86 0.67
C GLU A 261 -11.65 3.04 1.63
N ARG A 262 -10.81 4.04 1.35
CA ARG A 262 -10.79 5.29 2.11
C ARG A 262 -10.86 6.47 1.17
N GLY A 263 -12.03 7.13 1.17
CA GLY A 263 -12.32 8.19 0.21
C GLY A 263 -12.49 7.64 -1.19
N LYS A 264 -11.54 7.91 -2.09
CA LYS A 264 -11.50 7.41 -3.48
C LYS A 264 -10.27 6.53 -3.77
N ARG A 265 -9.59 6.05 -2.73
CA ARG A 265 -8.38 5.23 -2.87
C ARG A 265 -8.59 3.91 -2.15
N PHE A 266 -8.17 2.83 -2.81
CA PHE A 266 -8.14 1.51 -2.20
C PHE A 266 -6.75 1.24 -1.64
N SER A 267 -6.71 0.66 -0.44
CA SER A 267 -5.51 0.17 0.20
C SER A 267 -5.66 -1.31 0.46
N VAL A 268 -4.64 -2.08 0.11
CA VAL A 268 -4.55 -3.51 0.41
C VAL A 268 -3.66 -3.72 1.63
N PHE A 269 -4.08 -4.62 2.51
CA PHE A 269 -3.44 -4.96 3.76
C PHE A 269 -3.16 -6.46 3.80
N LEU A 270 -2.04 -6.85 4.40
CA LEU A 270 -1.73 -8.25 4.65
C LEU A 270 -2.44 -8.72 5.94
N THR A 271 -3.44 -9.60 5.83
CA THR A 271 -4.32 -9.95 6.97
C THR A 271 -3.56 -10.57 8.14
N GLU A 272 -2.55 -11.40 7.86
CA GLU A 272 -1.73 -12.06 8.89
C GLU A 272 -0.95 -11.09 9.78
N ALA A 273 -0.68 -9.87 9.29
CA ALA A 273 0.11 -8.88 10.01
C ALA A 273 -0.72 -8.10 11.04
N TYR A 274 -2.05 -8.26 11.04
CA TYR A 274 -2.97 -7.46 11.85
C TYR A 274 -3.77 -8.31 12.82
N GLU A 275 -4.06 -7.74 13.98
CA GLU A 275 -5.06 -8.23 14.93
C GLU A 275 -6.12 -7.14 15.10
N GLY A 276 -7.30 -7.38 14.54
CA GLY A 276 -8.30 -6.33 14.33
C GLY A 276 -7.74 -5.18 13.49
N SER A 277 -7.70 -3.99 14.07
CA SER A 277 -7.19 -2.76 13.44
C SER A 277 -5.72 -2.45 13.74
N GLU A 278 -5.06 -3.24 14.58
CA GLU A 278 -3.70 -2.98 15.03
C GLU A 278 -2.70 -3.89 14.34
N LEU A 279 -1.56 -3.32 13.94
CA LEU A 279 -0.44 -4.07 13.41
C LEU A 279 0.23 -4.83 14.55
N ILE A 280 0.44 -6.13 14.37
CA ILE A 280 0.99 -7.03 15.40
C ILE A 280 2.45 -6.67 15.70
N GLU A 281 3.28 -6.54 14.66
CA GLU A 281 4.69 -6.19 14.78
C GLU A 281 4.91 -4.77 14.28
N LYS A 282 5.08 -3.83 15.22
CA LYS A 282 5.33 -2.42 14.91
C LYS A 282 6.83 -2.13 14.94
N CYS A 283 7.39 -1.76 13.79
CA CYS A 283 8.75 -1.22 13.78
C CYS A 283 8.77 0.21 14.37
N PRO A 284 9.94 0.72 14.81
CA PRO A 284 10.06 2.05 15.42
C PRO A 284 9.42 3.18 14.60
N LEU A 285 9.52 3.14 13.27
CA LEU A 285 8.90 4.13 12.38
C LEU A 285 7.36 4.14 12.43
N VAL A 286 6.70 2.98 12.64
CA VAL A 286 5.25 2.92 12.85
C VAL A 286 4.87 3.60 14.15
N ILE A 287 5.62 3.31 15.22
CA ILE A 287 5.39 3.89 16.56
C ILE A 287 5.58 5.41 16.52
N TRP A 288 6.64 5.88 15.87
CA TRP A 288 6.89 7.29 15.63
C TRP A 288 5.71 7.95 14.87
N LYS A 289 5.21 7.31 13.82
CA LYS A 289 4.07 7.81 13.05
C LYS A 289 2.80 7.90 13.90
N GLU A 290 2.54 6.90 14.75
CA GLU A 290 1.42 6.92 15.71
C GLU A 290 1.58 8.07 16.73
N LYS A 291 2.80 8.32 17.21
CA LYS A 291 3.14 9.45 18.08
C LYS A 291 2.82 10.78 17.39
N VAL A 292 3.26 10.98 16.14
CA VAL A 292 2.93 12.18 15.35
C VAL A 292 1.42 12.33 15.18
N GLN A 293 0.72 11.25 14.81
CA GLN A 293 -0.73 11.26 14.63
C GLN A 293 -1.49 11.65 15.91
N SER A 294 -1.01 11.24 17.08
CA SER A 294 -1.62 11.59 18.37
C SER A 294 -1.58 13.09 18.69
N LEU A 295 -0.69 13.85 18.02
CA LEU A 295 -0.53 15.29 18.19
C LEU A 295 -1.32 16.12 17.18
N ILE A 296 -1.76 15.51 16.08
CA ILE A 296 -2.59 16.19 15.07
C ILE A 296 -4.01 16.34 15.65
N GLY A 297 -4.48 17.57 15.82
CA GLY A 297 -5.79 17.89 16.39
C GLY A 297 -7.00 17.59 15.50
N TYR A 298 -6.85 16.72 14.48
CA TYR A 298 -7.92 16.37 13.56
C TYR A 298 -8.39 14.93 13.78
N ARG A 299 -9.57 14.85 14.41
CA ARG A 299 -10.27 13.64 14.86
C ARG A 299 -9.52 12.93 15.97
N GLY A 300 -9.85 13.31 17.21
CA GLY A 300 -9.73 12.36 18.32
C GLY A 300 -10.30 11.02 17.88
N LYS A 301 -9.62 9.94 18.28
CA LYS A 301 -10.03 8.53 18.18
C LYS A 301 -11.50 8.34 17.78
N LYS A 302 -11.82 8.55 16.50
CA LYS A 302 -12.80 7.71 15.88
C LYS A 302 -11.99 6.43 15.74
N LYS A 303 -12.23 5.49 16.67
CA LYS A 303 -12.24 4.07 16.32
C LYS A 303 -12.80 3.97 14.90
N ILE A 304 -12.43 2.96 14.15
CA ILE A 304 -13.21 2.59 12.98
C ILE A 304 -14.68 2.52 13.47
N GLU A 305 -15.43 3.58 13.21
CA GLU A 305 -16.82 3.71 13.58
C GLU A 305 -17.47 2.94 12.45
N THR A 306 -17.87 1.71 12.76
CA THR A 306 -18.94 1.03 12.06
C THR A 306 -20.07 2.03 11.90
N PHE A 307 -20.50 2.20 10.65
CA PHE A 307 -21.30 3.32 10.21
C PHE A 307 -22.77 3.05 10.53
N THR A 308 -23.11 2.99 11.82
CA THR A 308 -24.46 2.68 12.30
C THR A 308 -25.05 3.75 13.20
N ASP A 309 -24.47 4.96 13.26
CA ASP A 309 -24.96 6.00 14.17
C ASP A 309 -24.97 7.39 13.52
N MET A 310 -25.76 7.55 12.47
CA MET A 310 -26.29 8.84 11.98
C MET A 310 -27.70 8.64 11.39
N SER A 311 -28.63 8.16 12.22
CA SER A 311 -30.04 8.59 12.19
C SER A 311 -30.28 9.07 13.63
N ASP A 312 -30.75 10.27 13.95
CA ASP A 312 -31.77 11.10 13.35
C ASP A 312 -31.44 12.57 13.64
N MET A 313 -31.57 13.43 12.64
CA MET A 313 -31.95 14.82 12.89
C MET A 313 -32.64 15.35 11.64
N GLU A 314 -33.91 15.02 11.51
CA GLU A 314 -34.85 15.86 10.78
C GLU A 314 -34.98 17.19 11.53
N ASP A 315 -34.62 18.30 10.89
CA ASP A 315 -35.46 19.49 10.98
C ASP A 315 -35.36 20.31 9.69
N SER A 316 -36.52 20.86 9.41
CA SER A 316 -37.14 21.49 8.26
C SER A 316 -36.51 22.75 7.68
N GLY A 317 -36.84 23.00 6.40
CA GLY A 317 -37.35 24.32 6.01
C GLY A 317 -36.57 25.16 4.99
N LEU A 318 -37.00 25.06 3.72
CA LEU A 318 -37.22 26.15 2.73
C LEU A 318 -36.00 26.95 2.18
N TYR A 319 -35.72 26.86 0.88
CA TYR A 319 -36.28 27.73 -0.19
C TYR A 319 -35.80 27.29 -1.61
N ARG A 320 -36.71 26.60 -2.30
CA ARG A 320 -37.19 26.72 -3.70
C ARG A 320 -36.42 27.50 -4.79
N SER A 321 -36.21 26.77 -5.90
CA SER A 321 -36.45 27.07 -7.34
C SER A 321 -35.29 27.34 -8.32
N ASN A 322 -35.25 26.39 -9.29
CA ASN A 322 -35.11 26.47 -10.75
C ASN A 322 -33.87 27.11 -11.39
N SER A 323 -33.15 26.29 -12.15
CA SER A 323 -33.18 26.41 -13.62
C SER A 323 -32.76 25.09 -14.28
N GLU A 324 -33.49 24.79 -15.35
CA GLU A 324 -33.35 23.66 -16.26
C GLU A 324 -32.07 23.79 -17.10
N SER A 325 -31.45 22.65 -17.40
CA SER A 325 -30.78 22.46 -18.69
C SER A 325 -30.60 20.96 -18.91
N GLU A 326 -31.44 20.43 -19.78
CA GLU A 326 -31.26 19.17 -20.48
C GLU A 326 -29.93 19.20 -21.25
N ASN A 327 -29.19 18.10 -21.21
CA ASN A 327 -28.39 17.69 -22.36
C ASN A 327 -28.15 16.19 -22.29
N ASP A 328 -28.62 15.52 -23.34
CA ASP A 328 -28.45 14.11 -23.63
C ASP A 328 -26.98 13.69 -23.67
N SER A 329 -26.71 12.49 -23.18
CA SER A 329 -25.61 11.64 -23.63
C SER A 329 -26.03 10.20 -23.40
N GLU A 330 -26.38 9.54 -24.51
CA GLU A 330 -26.76 8.13 -24.59
C GLU A 330 -25.64 7.20 -24.14
N GLU A 331 -26.08 6.13 -23.45
CA GLU A 331 -25.63 4.73 -23.43
C GLU A 331 -24.14 4.35 -23.53
N GLU A 332 -23.68 3.53 -22.58
CA GLU A 332 -23.28 2.14 -22.91
C GLU A 332 -23.17 1.29 -21.62
N SER A 333 -24.15 0.41 -21.43
CA SER A 333 -24.11 -0.68 -20.47
C SER A 333 -23.22 -1.79 -21.02
N ILE A 334 -22.00 -1.91 -20.50
CA ILE A 334 -21.09 -3.00 -20.88
C ILE A 334 -21.58 -4.30 -20.21
N HIS A 335 -22.46 -5.02 -20.91
CA HIS A 335 -22.68 -6.45 -20.71
C HIS A 335 -21.47 -7.21 -21.29
N LEU A 336 -20.68 -7.84 -20.44
CA LEU A 336 -19.66 -8.80 -20.88
C LEU A 336 -20.23 -10.21 -20.75
N GLU A 337 -20.59 -10.79 -21.89
CA GLU A 337 -20.72 -12.24 -22.02
C GLU A 337 -19.33 -12.88 -21.84
N ASP A 338 -19.17 -13.64 -20.75
CA ASP A 338 -18.01 -14.48 -20.49
C ASP A 338 -18.21 -15.82 -21.19
N ASN A 339 -17.58 -15.98 -22.35
CA ASN A 339 -17.43 -17.28 -22.98
C ASN A 339 -16.06 -17.86 -22.61
N SER A 340 -15.96 -18.38 -21.39
CA SER A 340 -14.92 -19.32 -21.00
C SER A 340 -15.51 -20.35 -20.04
N HIS A 341 -15.31 -21.63 -20.36
CA HIS A 341 -15.85 -22.77 -19.62
C HIS A 341 -15.67 -22.63 -18.11
N THR A 342 -16.77 -22.36 -17.41
CA THR A 342 -16.86 -22.24 -15.97
C THR A 342 -16.75 -23.62 -15.32
N ASP A 343 -15.63 -23.86 -14.64
CA ASP A 343 -15.57 -24.81 -13.55
C ASP A 343 -16.37 -24.18 -12.39
N ASN A 344 -17.50 -24.80 -12.06
CA ASN A 344 -18.60 -24.26 -11.23
C ASN A 344 -18.25 -24.14 -9.72
N SER A 345 -16.99 -23.88 -9.40
CA SER A 345 -16.43 -23.82 -8.03
C SER A 345 -15.74 -22.48 -7.70
N GLU A 346 -15.80 -21.50 -8.61
CA GLU A 346 -15.21 -20.19 -8.42
C GLU A 346 -16.14 -19.24 -7.64
N MET A 347 -15.57 -18.45 -6.74
CA MET A 347 -16.31 -17.43 -6.00
C MET A 347 -16.59 -16.23 -6.90
N GLU A 348 -17.87 -15.97 -7.16
CA GLU A 348 -18.29 -14.81 -7.93
C GLU A 348 -17.92 -13.51 -7.20
N ILE A 349 -17.42 -12.53 -7.96
CA ILE A 349 -16.91 -11.27 -7.41
C ILE A 349 -18.04 -10.48 -6.73
N ASP A 350 -19.26 -10.57 -7.26
CA ASP A 350 -20.46 -9.89 -6.74
C ASP A 350 -20.87 -10.47 -5.38
N GLU A 351 -20.66 -11.78 -5.19
CA GLU A 351 -20.77 -12.39 -3.89
C GLU A 351 -19.73 -11.78 -2.92
N VAL A 352 -18.49 -11.55 -3.33
CA VAL A 352 -17.47 -10.92 -2.45
C VAL A 352 -17.86 -9.50 -2.08
N PHE A 353 -18.26 -8.65 -3.05
CA PHE A 353 -18.64 -7.27 -2.80
C PHE A 353 -19.83 -7.13 -1.84
N SER A 354 -20.88 -7.96 -1.99
CA SER A 354 -22.02 -7.95 -1.06
C SER A 354 -21.60 -8.23 0.39
N ALA A 355 -20.63 -9.13 0.60
CA ALA A 355 -20.10 -9.41 1.94
C ALA A 355 -19.26 -8.26 2.53
N TYR A 356 -18.59 -7.48 1.68
CA TYR A 356 -17.87 -6.29 2.11
C TYR A 356 -18.85 -5.22 2.61
N GLU A 357 -19.97 -5.02 1.90
CA GLU A 357 -21.00 -4.07 2.32
C GLU A 357 -21.73 -4.52 3.59
N ASP A 358 -22.05 -5.82 3.73
CA ASP A 358 -22.63 -6.37 4.97
C ASP A 358 -21.70 -6.22 6.20
N SER A 359 -20.38 -6.15 5.98
CA SER A 359 -19.40 -5.92 7.05
C SER A 359 -19.23 -4.46 7.44
N LYS A 360 -19.65 -3.52 6.58
CA LYS A 360 -19.67 -2.07 6.89
C LYS A 360 -20.90 -1.67 7.71
N THR A 361 -21.97 -2.45 7.64
CA THR A 361 -23.29 -2.18 8.23
C THR A 361 -23.56 -2.91 9.56
N SER A 362 -22.70 -3.83 10.00
CA SER A 362 -22.85 -4.59 11.27
C SER A 362 -21.90 -4.13 12.37
#